data_AF-A0A523ZWN9-F1
#
_entry.id   AF-A0A523ZWN9-F1
#
_cell.length_a   1.000
_cell.length_b   1.000
_cell.length_c   1.000
_cell.angle_alpha   90.00
_cell.angle_beta   90.00
_cell.angle_gamma   90.00
#
_symmetry.space_group_name_H-M   'P 1'
#
loop_
_entity.id
_entity.type
_entity.pdbx_description
1 polymer ?
#
loop_
_entity_poly.entity_id
_entity_poly.type
_entity_poly.pdbx_seq_one_letter_code
_entity_poly.pdbx_strand_id
1 'polypeptide(L)'
;MAELLVDKGSDLLDSLGVYLRKALPDEYTVVCGPIVRGRQLGAIVVGPEGLVVLHAKDWEGEIRPSQNRVWQERLASGRVVSHANPAREAHSATKVLRAFLRDEFPSLHPMVHHFVVFTKPGVKLVAHEATVPPCTAMDDLPQEILALGPAPEKASLASETREALAPALLDRRLTTTQRAREPFIFRSSGPLGIGKKAWTVRKVINHIDRYPADGVHHLRNGTLERWFEDQGATHLATLAREVTRRSEKDSRVSLENFLLRTGLVRRPRLVTVPRRVDMPRVVSGDRVTRRLRVRKGRGRGYLFGTLKPSDPWVRVGPDTFSGSLDAIVTVDTESLLIKEQPYRARILVASSASEEPIPVPVLVHIASMPSLLSRYLLRPLAGLIAAGLLGAFVGWSLGGGGIDAPRWVTGLIAPPISSGAAWAALIGLFWALLGMIRGFWQHPAWSMAYAMGRWLLKTFVWGAVLSFLLAAGLWFAGRFYADLGVDMPETVYTSIIFFGVALAALPSTAGEIWAARPKEGPADASPKGRTFRRALSGAVLVALIFVVTAGIRLTGPGWDWHGLDSRVAAASQWVGKRWTRWEASLNDWVDQLYVRYYDRSAQSRFKPTAPADPSSAEKHGVAWPWGK
;
A
#
# COMPACT_ATOMS: atom_id res chain seq x y z
N MET A 1 -0.85 -65.02 -1.79
CA MET A 1 -0.51 -65.08 -3.24
C MET A 1 -0.49 -63.73 -3.93
N ALA A 2 -1.38 -62.77 -3.61
CA ALA A 2 -1.33 -61.42 -4.19
C ALA A 2 -0.07 -60.61 -3.80
N GLU A 3 0.47 -60.81 -2.59
CA GLU A 3 1.67 -60.11 -2.10
C GLU A 3 2.96 -60.49 -2.87
N LEU A 4 3.14 -61.76 -3.21
CA LEU A 4 4.31 -62.26 -3.97
C LEU A 4 4.34 -61.80 -5.44
N LEU A 5 3.21 -61.36 -6.00
CA LEU A 5 3.16 -60.80 -7.36
C LEU A 5 3.42 -59.29 -7.38
N VAL A 6 3.21 -58.59 -6.26
CA VAL A 6 3.53 -57.17 -6.12
C VAL A 6 5.04 -56.96 -6.04
N ASP A 7 5.75 -57.86 -5.36
CA ASP A 7 7.20 -57.75 -5.14
C ASP A 7 8.00 -57.83 -6.45
N LYS A 8 7.68 -58.81 -7.32
CA LYS A 8 8.33 -58.96 -8.64
C LYS A 8 8.11 -57.77 -9.57
N GLY A 9 7.00 -57.06 -9.44
CA GLY A 9 6.71 -55.88 -10.24
C GLY A 9 7.57 -54.68 -9.86
N SER A 10 7.99 -54.57 -8.61
CA SER A 10 8.80 -53.44 -8.13
C SER A 10 10.22 -53.48 -8.70
N ASP A 11 10.88 -54.63 -8.64
CA ASP A 11 12.26 -54.81 -9.12
C ASP A 11 12.40 -54.45 -10.61
N LEU A 12 11.40 -54.80 -11.42
CA LEU A 12 11.35 -54.49 -12.85
C LEU A 12 11.27 -52.98 -13.13
N LEU A 13 10.47 -52.26 -12.34
CA LEU A 13 10.31 -50.81 -12.50
C LEU A 13 11.57 -50.07 -12.03
N ASP A 14 12.24 -50.59 -11.01
CA ASP A 14 13.48 -50.03 -10.51
C ASP A 14 14.63 -50.22 -11.51
N SER A 15 14.74 -51.39 -12.14
CA SER A 15 15.77 -51.63 -13.17
C SER A 15 15.55 -50.73 -14.40
N LEU A 16 14.30 -50.61 -14.86
CA LEU A 16 13.94 -49.74 -15.99
C LEU A 16 14.23 -48.27 -15.67
N GLY A 17 13.91 -47.84 -14.45
CA GLY A 17 14.19 -46.50 -13.96
C GLY A 17 15.66 -46.15 -13.97
N VAL A 18 16.50 -47.03 -13.42
CA VAL A 18 17.95 -46.84 -13.37
C VAL A 18 18.54 -46.81 -14.78
N TYR A 19 18.07 -47.68 -15.67
CA TYR A 19 18.49 -47.69 -17.07
C TYR A 19 18.17 -46.36 -17.77
N LEU A 20 16.92 -45.89 -17.69
CA LEU A 20 16.49 -44.66 -18.37
C LEU A 20 17.16 -43.40 -17.84
N ARG A 21 17.42 -43.31 -16.53
CA ARG A 21 18.17 -42.18 -15.96
C ARG A 21 19.61 -42.09 -16.46
N LYS A 22 20.20 -43.21 -16.90
CA LYS A 22 21.55 -43.23 -17.50
C LYS A 22 21.52 -42.96 -19.00
N ALA A 23 20.47 -43.41 -19.68
CA ALA A 23 20.37 -43.39 -21.13
C ALA A 23 19.75 -42.09 -21.68
N LEU A 24 18.89 -41.42 -20.92
CA LEU A 24 18.26 -40.17 -21.32
C LEU A 24 19.07 -38.94 -20.89
N PRO A 25 19.02 -37.83 -21.63
CA PRO A 25 19.64 -36.56 -21.22
C PRO A 25 19.02 -35.99 -19.93
N ASP A 26 19.75 -35.10 -19.24
CA ASP A 26 19.36 -34.48 -17.96
C ASP A 26 18.03 -33.71 -18.03
N GLU A 27 17.60 -33.32 -19.22
CA GLU A 27 16.32 -32.63 -19.44
C GLU A 27 15.09 -33.55 -19.28
N TYR A 28 15.30 -34.87 -19.17
CA TYR A 28 14.27 -35.85 -18.92
C TYR A 28 14.33 -36.33 -17.46
N THR A 29 13.20 -36.28 -16.76
CA THR A 29 13.09 -36.81 -15.41
C THR A 29 12.26 -38.09 -15.38
N VAL A 30 12.82 -39.17 -14.83
CA VAL A 30 12.18 -40.49 -14.77
C VAL A 30 11.56 -40.74 -13.40
N VAL A 31 10.24 -40.89 -13.37
CA VAL A 31 9.43 -41.19 -12.18
C VAL A 31 8.95 -42.64 -12.22
N CYS A 32 9.47 -43.48 -11.33
CA CYS A 32 9.13 -44.90 -11.27
C CYS A 32 7.97 -45.18 -10.30
N GLY A 33 7.05 -46.05 -10.70
CA GLY A 33 5.94 -46.52 -9.88
C GLY A 33 4.96 -45.44 -9.36
N PRO A 34 4.69 -44.30 -10.05
CA PRO A 34 3.88 -43.25 -9.45
C PRO A 34 2.45 -43.73 -9.22
N ILE A 35 1.91 -43.43 -8.04
CA ILE A 35 0.52 -43.73 -7.69
C ILE A 35 -0.32 -42.48 -7.94
N VAL A 36 -0.98 -42.42 -9.09
CA VAL A 36 -1.79 -41.27 -9.50
C VAL A 36 -3.26 -41.60 -9.32
N ARG A 37 -3.97 -40.81 -8.49
CA ARG A 37 -5.39 -41.02 -8.15
C ARG A 37 -5.74 -42.46 -7.74
N GLY A 38 -4.86 -43.08 -6.95
CA GLY A 38 -5.02 -44.46 -6.46
C GLY A 38 -4.68 -45.55 -7.47
N ARG A 39 -4.21 -45.21 -8.67
CA ARG A 39 -3.73 -46.16 -9.68
C ARG A 39 -2.20 -46.13 -9.73
N GLN A 40 -1.57 -47.27 -9.53
CA GLN A 40 -0.14 -47.43 -9.77
C GLN A 40 0.11 -47.44 -11.28
N LEU A 41 1.04 -46.61 -11.73
CA LEU A 41 1.53 -46.56 -13.11
C LEU A 41 2.95 -47.14 -13.15
N GLY A 42 3.41 -47.62 -14.31
CA GLY A 42 4.71 -48.27 -14.44
C GLY A 42 5.87 -47.30 -14.24
N ALA A 43 6.27 -46.58 -15.29
CA ALA A 43 7.17 -45.44 -15.17
C ALA A 43 6.64 -44.28 -16.01
N ILE A 44 6.95 -43.05 -15.61
CA ILE A 44 6.62 -41.84 -16.37
C ILE A 44 7.91 -41.07 -16.59
N VAL A 45 8.23 -40.80 -17.85
CA VAL A 45 9.30 -39.89 -18.24
C VAL A 45 8.69 -38.52 -18.50
N VAL A 46 9.17 -37.50 -17.80
CA VAL A 46 8.79 -36.10 -17.97
C VAL A 46 9.87 -35.43 -18.82
N GLY A 47 9.56 -35.08 -20.06
CA GLY A 47 10.50 -34.48 -21.02
C GLY A 47 9.99 -33.17 -21.61
N PRO A 48 10.77 -32.53 -22.51
CA PRO A 48 10.32 -31.34 -23.23
C PRO A 48 9.02 -31.59 -24.01
N GLU A 49 8.84 -32.80 -24.53
CA GLU A 49 7.70 -33.15 -25.40
C GLU A 49 6.41 -33.49 -24.64
N GLY A 50 6.48 -33.55 -23.32
CA GLY A 50 5.35 -33.87 -22.46
C GLY A 50 5.63 -35.06 -21.55
N LEU A 51 4.65 -35.95 -21.43
CA LEU A 51 4.70 -37.12 -20.56
C LEU A 51 4.76 -38.39 -21.38
N VAL A 52 5.74 -39.26 -21.12
CA VAL A 52 5.82 -40.60 -21.70
C VAL A 52 5.53 -41.63 -20.63
N VAL A 53 4.41 -42.35 -20.75
CA VAL A 53 3.99 -43.40 -19.81
C VAL A 53 4.45 -44.75 -20.32
N LEU A 54 5.25 -45.44 -19.51
CA LEU A 54 5.85 -46.72 -19.82
C LEU A 54 5.06 -47.84 -19.13
N HIS A 55 4.61 -48.79 -19.94
CA HIS A 55 3.91 -50.00 -19.53
C HIS A 55 4.88 -51.18 -19.67
N ALA A 56 5.70 -51.40 -18.63
CA ALA A 56 6.65 -52.51 -18.60
C ALA A 56 5.92 -53.86 -18.60
N LYS A 57 6.34 -54.78 -19.47
CA LYS A 57 5.84 -56.15 -19.58
C LYS A 57 7.03 -57.12 -19.60
N ASP A 58 6.95 -58.15 -18.77
CA ASP A 58 7.94 -59.22 -18.62
C ASP A 58 7.68 -60.40 -19.56
N TRP A 59 7.03 -60.15 -20.70
CA TRP A 59 6.70 -61.16 -21.70
C TRP A 59 7.96 -61.61 -22.46
N GLU A 60 7.96 -62.85 -22.93
CA GLU A 60 9.09 -63.53 -23.59
C GLU A 60 8.68 -64.13 -24.95
N GLY A 61 9.64 -64.37 -25.84
CA GLY A 61 9.38 -65.04 -27.12
C GLY A 61 8.73 -64.14 -28.19
N GLU A 62 7.81 -64.71 -28.98
CA GLU A 62 7.14 -63.98 -30.07
C GLU A 62 5.82 -63.35 -29.59
N ILE A 63 5.74 -62.02 -29.65
CA ILE A 63 4.54 -61.27 -29.27
C ILE A 63 3.74 -60.91 -30.52
N ARG A 64 2.47 -61.32 -30.56
CA ARG A 64 1.50 -60.99 -31.59
C ARG A 64 0.48 -59.99 -31.05
N PRO A 65 0.66 -58.69 -31.31
CA PRO A 65 -0.28 -57.68 -30.89
C PRO A 65 -1.58 -57.78 -31.69
N SER A 66 -2.68 -57.35 -31.07
CA SER A 66 -3.97 -57.20 -31.75
C SER A 66 -4.61 -55.88 -31.33
N GLN A 67 -5.17 -55.13 -32.28
CA GLN A 67 -5.77 -53.81 -31.99
C GLN A 67 -6.97 -53.92 -31.05
N ASN A 68 -7.85 -54.88 -31.27
CA ASN A 68 -9.13 -55.01 -30.54
C ASN A 68 -9.27 -56.33 -29.76
N ARG A 69 -8.30 -57.23 -29.83
CA ARG A 69 -8.33 -58.52 -29.14
C ARG A 69 -7.20 -58.65 -28.12
N VAL A 70 -7.23 -59.79 -27.43
CA VAL A 70 -6.20 -60.25 -26.50
C VAL A 70 -4.89 -60.44 -27.27
N TRP A 71 -3.78 -60.00 -26.70
CA TRP A 71 -2.45 -60.18 -27.28
C TRP A 71 -1.97 -61.59 -27.00
N GLN A 72 -1.13 -62.13 -27.87
CA GLN A 72 -0.62 -63.50 -27.72
C GLN A 72 0.89 -63.49 -27.61
N GLU A 73 1.40 -64.20 -26.63
CA GLU A 73 2.82 -64.48 -26.40
C GLU A 73 3.07 -65.95 -26.76
N ARG A 74 3.97 -66.22 -27.70
CA ARG A 74 4.39 -67.57 -28.04
C ARG A 74 5.80 -67.82 -27.53
N LEU A 75 5.89 -68.66 -26.50
CA LEU A 75 7.15 -69.04 -25.87
C LEU A 75 7.97 -69.96 -26.77
N ALA A 76 9.26 -70.11 -26.48
CA ALA A 76 10.16 -71.03 -27.18
C ALA A 76 9.67 -72.50 -27.14
N SER A 77 8.91 -72.86 -26.11
CA SER A 77 8.25 -74.17 -25.99
C SER A 77 7.08 -74.38 -26.96
N GLY A 78 6.69 -73.37 -27.72
CA GLY A 78 5.51 -73.37 -28.58
C GLY A 78 4.20 -73.06 -27.84
N ARG A 79 4.22 -72.97 -26.51
CA ARG A 79 3.05 -72.60 -25.69
C ARG A 79 2.62 -71.16 -26.00
N VAL A 80 1.32 -70.96 -26.21
CA VAL A 80 0.72 -69.64 -26.42
C VAL A 80 0.05 -69.17 -25.13
N VAL A 81 0.45 -68.01 -24.63
CA VAL A 81 -0.12 -67.32 -23.47
C VAL A 81 -0.91 -66.11 -23.97
N SER A 82 -2.09 -65.88 -23.41
CA SER A 82 -2.98 -64.78 -23.82
C SER A 82 -2.95 -63.65 -22.78
N HIS A 83 -2.70 -62.42 -23.25
CA HIS A 83 -2.55 -61.22 -22.43
C HIS A 83 -3.59 -60.15 -22.73
N ALA A 84 -4.07 -59.46 -21.71
CA ALA A 84 -4.97 -58.32 -21.90
C ALA A 84 -4.30 -57.23 -22.76
N ASN A 85 -5.08 -56.63 -23.66
CA ASN A 85 -4.59 -55.58 -24.54
C ASN A 85 -4.14 -54.33 -23.74
N PRO A 86 -2.88 -53.89 -23.86
CA PRO A 86 -2.34 -52.71 -23.18
C PRO A 86 -3.07 -51.39 -23.49
N ALA A 87 -3.79 -51.29 -24.62
CA ALA A 87 -4.53 -50.09 -24.99
C ALA A 87 -5.55 -49.64 -23.92
N ARG A 88 -6.20 -50.59 -23.23
CA ARG A 88 -7.12 -50.27 -22.12
C ARG A 88 -6.37 -49.68 -20.92
N GLU A 89 -5.18 -50.19 -20.64
CA GLU A 89 -4.31 -49.71 -19.57
C GLU A 89 -3.81 -48.29 -19.90
N ALA A 90 -3.35 -48.07 -21.13
CA ALA A 90 -2.91 -46.78 -21.64
C ALA A 90 -4.04 -45.73 -21.55
N HIS A 91 -5.22 -46.03 -22.10
CA HIS A 91 -6.36 -45.10 -22.06
C HIS A 91 -6.74 -44.72 -20.62
N SER A 92 -6.74 -45.69 -19.71
CA SER A 92 -7.04 -45.43 -18.31
C SER A 92 -5.95 -44.60 -17.62
N ALA A 93 -4.68 -44.86 -17.91
CA ALA A 93 -3.56 -44.05 -17.45
C ALA A 93 -3.65 -42.61 -17.97
N THR A 94 -3.96 -42.40 -19.26
CA THR A 94 -4.20 -41.06 -19.83
C THR A 94 -5.31 -40.33 -19.09
N LYS A 95 -6.46 -41.00 -18.84
CA LYS A 95 -7.61 -40.42 -18.14
C LYS A 95 -7.23 -39.97 -16.72
N VAL A 96 -6.50 -40.80 -16.00
CA VAL A 96 -6.04 -40.54 -14.64
C VAL A 96 -5.03 -39.39 -14.60
N LEU A 97 -4.04 -39.38 -15.49
CA LEU A 97 -3.03 -38.33 -15.59
C LEU A 97 -3.64 -36.99 -15.99
N ARG A 98 -4.54 -36.95 -16.97
CA ARG A 98 -5.26 -35.72 -17.34
C ARG A 98 -6.09 -35.17 -16.18
N ALA A 99 -6.70 -36.04 -15.38
CA ALA A 99 -7.43 -35.63 -14.20
C ALA A 99 -6.50 -35.10 -13.10
N PHE A 100 -5.33 -35.71 -12.90
CA PHE A 100 -4.28 -35.21 -12.02
C PHE A 100 -3.76 -33.85 -12.45
N LEU A 101 -3.41 -33.69 -13.73
CA LEU A 101 -2.92 -32.43 -14.30
C LEU A 101 -3.97 -31.33 -14.16
N ARG A 102 -5.24 -31.62 -14.43
CA ARG A 102 -6.32 -30.65 -14.22
C ARG A 102 -6.46 -30.19 -12.76
N ASP A 103 -6.20 -31.07 -11.81
CA ASP A 103 -6.32 -30.79 -10.39
C ASP A 103 -5.13 -30.01 -9.83
N GLU A 104 -3.91 -30.36 -10.25
CA GLU A 104 -2.64 -29.87 -9.69
C GLU A 104 -1.97 -28.79 -10.55
N PHE A 105 -2.16 -28.85 -11.87
CA PHE A 105 -1.55 -27.98 -12.89
C PHE A 105 -2.60 -27.56 -13.94
N PRO A 106 -3.65 -26.79 -13.57
CA PRO A 106 -4.82 -26.56 -14.42
C PRO A 106 -4.53 -25.83 -15.74
N SER A 107 -3.42 -25.10 -15.82
CA SER A 107 -2.95 -24.46 -17.06
C SER A 107 -2.21 -25.44 -17.99
N LEU A 108 -1.75 -26.57 -17.48
CA LEU A 108 -0.87 -27.50 -18.18
C LEU A 108 -1.66 -28.57 -18.93
N HIS A 109 -1.39 -28.69 -20.23
CA HIS A 109 -2.04 -29.65 -21.12
C HIS A 109 -1.00 -30.37 -21.98
N PRO A 110 -0.02 -31.08 -21.37
CA PRO A 110 1.05 -31.73 -22.11
C PRO A 110 0.51 -32.90 -22.92
N MET A 111 1.21 -33.24 -24.00
CA MET A 111 0.99 -34.50 -24.69
C MET A 111 1.33 -35.67 -23.77
N VAL A 112 0.55 -36.75 -23.89
CA VAL A 112 0.75 -37.98 -23.11
C VAL A 112 0.95 -39.12 -24.09
N HIS A 113 2.21 -39.53 -24.23
CA HIS A 113 2.63 -40.67 -25.05
C HIS A 113 2.62 -41.93 -24.20
N HIS A 114 2.41 -43.08 -24.83
CA HIS A 114 2.37 -44.38 -24.17
C HIS A 114 3.26 -45.35 -24.93
N PHE A 115 4.10 -46.09 -24.22
CA PHE A 115 4.89 -47.18 -24.78
C PHE A 115 4.67 -48.46 -23.98
N VAL A 116 4.57 -49.59 -24.68
CA VAL A 116 4.70 -50.92 -24.08
C VAL A 116 6.17 -51.32 -24.20
N VAL A 117 6.79 -51.59 -23.06
CA VAL A 117 8.23 -51.85 -22.97
C VAL A 117 8.43 -53.30 -22.57
N PHE A 118 9.09 -54.09 -23.41
CA PHE A 118 9.44 -55.47 -23.08
C PHE A 118 10.77 -55.49 -22.34
N THR A 119 10.75 -55.94 -21.07
CA THR A 119 11.94 -55.94 -20.21
C THR A 119 12.83 -57.17 -20.40
N LYS A 120 12.32 -58.21 -21.08
CA LYS A 120 13.06 -59.44 -21.35
C LYS A 120 13.84 -59.32 -22.66
N PRO A 121 15.14 -59.66 -22.68
CA PRO A 121 15.91 -59.65 -23.90
C PRO A 121 15.41 -60.73 -24.87
N GLY A 122 15.51 -60.47 -26.17
CA GLY A 122 15.18 -61.45 -27.21
C GLY A 122 13.69 -61.56 -27.57
N VAL A 123 12.85 -60.66 -27.06
CA VAL A 123 11.44 -60.57 -27.47
C VAL A 123 11.34 -60.15 -28.94
N LYS A 124 10.59 -60.91 -29.73
CA LYS A 124 10.32 -60.62 -31.15
C LYS A 124 8.89 -60.15 -31.32
N LEU A 125 8.71 -58.89 -31.72
CA LEU A 125 7.39 -58.35 -32.04
C LEU A 125 7.02 -58.73 -33.47
N VAL A 126 5.96 -59.54 -33.63
CA VAL A 126 5.42 -59.94 -34.94
C VAL A 126 4.14 -59.15 -35.19
N ALA A 127 4.29 -57.88 -35.58
CA ALA A 127 3.20 -56.99 -35.89
C ALA A 127 3.12 -56.75 -37.42
N HIS A 128 1.92 -56.87 -37.99
CA HIS A 128 1.67 -56.56 -39.41
C HIS A 128 1.33 -55.06 -39.62
N GLU A 129 0.99 -54.36 -38.54
CA GLU A 129 0.62 -52.95 -38.51
C GLU A 129 1.24 -52.28 -37.26
N ALA A 130 1.34 -50.95 -37.27
CA ALA A 130 1.77 -50.19 -36.10
C ALA A 130 0.86 -50.49 -34.89
N THR A 131 1.47 -50.77 -33.75
CA THR A 131 0.75 -51.05 -32.51
C THR A 131 0.28 -49.76 -31.84
N VAL A 132 -0.89 -49.82 -31.18
CA VAL A 132 -1.41 -48.71 -30.38
C VAL A 132 -1.71 -49.25 -28.98
N PRO A 133 -0.93 -48.88 -27.94
CA PRO A 133 0.28 -48.04 -27.98
C PRO A 133 1.48 -48.71 -28.69
N PRO A 134 2.45 -47.92 -29.19
CA PRO A 134 3.73 -48.41 -29.72
C PRO A 134 4.43 -49.36 -28.76
N CYS A 135 5.14 -50.35 -29.31
CA CYS A 135 5.90 -51.33 -28.54
C CYS A 135 7.36 -51.24 -28.89
N THR A 136 8.22 -51.33 -27.88
CA THR A 136 9.66 -51.28 -28.07
C THR A 136 10.38 -52.17 -27.07
N ALA A 137 11.57 -52.64 -27.46
CA ALA A 137 12.47 -53.32 -26.54
C ALA A 137 13.09 -52.30 -25.57
N MET A 138 13.55 -52.76 -24.41
CA MET A 138 14.15 -51.87 -23.41
C MET A 138 15.34 -51.08 -23.96
N ASP A 139 16.17 -51.70 -24.81
CA ASP A 139 17.40 -51.11 -25.33
C ASP A 139 17.15 -50.01 -26.38
N ASP A 140 16.04 -50.09 -27.11
CA ASP A 140 15.67 -49.12 -28.16
C ASP A 140 14.84 -47.96 -27.60
N LEU A 141 14.29 -48.11 -26.39
CA LEU A 141 13.37 -47.15 -25.77
C LEU A 141 13.93 -45.71 -25.65
N PRO A 142 15.20 -45.47 -25.25
CA PRO A 142 15.72 -44.10 -25.20
C PRO A 142 15.72 -43.42 -26.56
N GLN A 143 16.04 -44.16 -27.64
CA GLN A 143 16.03 -43.63 -29.00
C GLN A 143 14.60 -43.31 -29.44
N GLU A 144 13.64 -44.18 -29.15
CA GLU A 144 12.22 -43.98 -29.44
C GLU A 144 11.65 -42.76 -28.70
N ILE A 145 12.04 -42.54 -27.43
CA ILE A 145 11.64 -41.35 -26.66
C ILE A 145 12.20 -40.08 -27.29
N LEU A 146 13.48 -40.08 -27.67
CA LEU A 146 14.14 -38.94 -28.31
C LEU A 146 13.61 -38.70 -29.74
N ALA A 147 13.08 -39.74 -30.39
CA ALA A 147 12.49 -39.66 -31.73
C ALA A 147 11.06 -39.09 -31.74
N LEU A 148 10.42 -38.85 -30.59
CA LEU A 148 9.07 -38.28 -30.52
C LEU A 148 8.95 -36.89 -31.17
N GLY A 149 10.08 -36.25 -31.49
CA GLY A 149 10.18 -34.97 -32.18
C GLY A 149 9.74 -33.81 -31.29
N PRO A 150 10.18 -32.58 -31.63
CA PRO A 150 9.78 -31.39 -30.89
C PRO A 150 8.26 -31.23 -30.94
N ALA A 151 7.63 -31.28 -29.78
CA ALA A 151 6.27 -30.87 -29.57
C ALA A 151 6.13 -29.44 -30.08
N PRO A 152 4.97 -29.10 -30.66
CA PRO A 152 4.71 -27.72 -31.06
C PRO A 152 5.01 -26.81 -29.87
N GLU A 153 5.63 -25.65 -30.10
CA GLU A 153 6.18 -24.76 -29.06
C GLU A 153 5.20 -24.50 -27.89
N LYS A 154 3.89 -24.47 -28.17
CA LYS A 154 2.81 -24.31 -27.18
C LYS A 154 2.55 -25.52 -26.26
N ALA A 155 3.01 -26.70 -26.64
CA ALA A 155 2.87 -27.97 -25.92
C ALA A 155 4.15 -28.40 -25.23
N SER A 156 5.29 -27.76 -25.53
CA SER A 156 6.56 -28.04 -24.87
C SER A 156 6.53 -27.65 -23.39
N LEU A 157 7.09 -28.49 -22.54
CA LEU A 157 7.20 -28.25 -21.10
C LEU A 157 8.46 -27.44 -20.78
N ALA A 158 8.29 -26.22 -20.27
CA ALA A 158 9.39 -25.42 -19.74
C ALA A 158 10.14 -26.16 -18.62
N SER A 159 11.46 -25.92 -18.46
CA SER A 159 12.31 -26.61 -17.48
C SER A 159 11.74 -26.54 -16.06
N GLU A 160 11.34 -25.35 -15.61
CA GLU A 160 10.74 -25.13 -14.29
C GLU A 160 9.46 -25.96 -14.08
N THR A 161 8.68 -26.18 -15.15
CA THR A 161 7.45 -26.98 -15.06
C THR A 161 7.78 -28.47 -14.96
N ARG A 162 8.79 -28.96 -15.68
CA ARG A 162 9.25 -30.36 -15.58
C ARG A 162 9.77 -30.67 -14.19
N GLU A 163 10.60 -29.79 -13.65
CA GLU A 163 11.17 -29.87 -12.29
C GLU A 163 10.08 -29.85 -11.20
N ALA A 164 8.97 -29.14 -11.43
CA ALA A 164 7.82 -29.15 -10.51
C ALA A 164 6.92 -30.38 -10.69
N LEU A 165 6.76 -30.88 -11.92
CA LEU A 165 5.83 -31.96 -12.26
C LEU A 165 6.32 -33.33 -11.82
N ALA A 166 7.62 -33.63 -11.97
CA ALA A 166 8.15 -34.94 -11.61
C ALA A 166 8.03 -35.26 -10.10
N PRO A 167 8.43 -34.36 -9.17
CA PRO A 167 8.16 -34.56 -7.74
C PRO A 167 6.67 -34.62 -7.44
N ALA A 168 5.85 -33.85 -8.14
CA ALA A 168 4.40 -33.89 -7.93
C ALA A 168 3.79 -35.26 -8.28
N LEU A 169 4.26 -35.92 -9.35
CA LEU A 169 3.83 -37.27 -9.72
C LEU A 169 4.24 -38.33 -8.68
N LEU A 170 5.37 -38.11 -8.00
CA LEU A 170 5.89 -39.01 -6.97
C LEU A 170 5.17 -38.82 -5.62
N ASP A 171 5.08 -37.57 -5.17
CA ASP A 171 4.68 -37.21 -3.80
C ASP A 171 3.17 -37.01 -3.65
N ARG A 172 2.43 -36.68 -4.71
CA ARG A 172 1.01 -36.32 -4.64
C ARG A 172 0.10 -37.50 -4.97
N ARG A 173 0.03 -38.48 -4.07
CA ARG A 173 -0.87 -39.64 -4.22
C ARG A 173 -2.35 -39.28 -4.08
N LEU A 174 -2.65 -38.18 -3.39
CA LEU A 174 -3.98 -37.58 -3.26
C LEU A 174 -4.00 -36.19 -3.91
N THR A 175 -4.81 -36.02 -4.96
CA THR A 175 -5.00 -34.70 -5.60
C THR A 175 -5.94 -33.80 -4.81
N THR A 176 -5.93 -32.51 -5.13
CA THR A 176 -6.73 -31.50 -4.40
C THR A 176 -8.24 -31.80 -4.39
N THR A 177 -8.77 -32.43 -5.44
CA THR A 177 -10.20 -32.78 -5.58
C THR A 177 -10.51 -34.25 -5.33
N GLN A 178 -9.49 -35.11 -5.23
CA GLN A 178 -9.68 -36.53 -4.97
C GLN A 178 -10.27 -36.78 -3.59
N ARG A 179 -11.17 -37.74 -3.52
CA ARG A 179 -11.76 -38.22 -2.27
C ARG A 179 -10.71 -39.02 -1.49
N ALA A 180 -10.42 -38.58 -0.28
CA ALA A 180 -9.63 -39.29 0.72
C ALA A 180 -10.32 -40.59 1.16
N ARG A 181 -9.52 -41.55 1.64
CA ARG A 181 -9.99 -42.81 2.22
C ARG A 181 -10.79 -42.54 3.49
N GLU A 182 -10.29 -41.63 4.32
CA GLU A 182 -10.93 -41.20 5.55
C GLU A 182 -11.22 -39.69 5.55
N PRO A 183 -12.40 -39.27 6.04
CA PRO A 183 -12.72 -37.85 6.11
C PRO A 183 -11.90 -37.17 7.22
N PHE A 184 -11.43 -35.96 6.95
CA PHE A 184 -10.97 -35.08 8.02
C PHE A 184 -12.17 -34.58 8.82
N ILE A 185 -12.11 -34.69 10.14
CA ILE A 185 -13.19 -34.28 11.05
C ILE A 185 -12.78 -32.99 11.76
N PHE A 186 -13.53 -31.91 11.50
CA PHE A 186 -13.31 -30.63 12.16
C PHE A 186 -14.00 -30.53 13.51
N ARG A 187 -13.40 -29.74 14.43
CA ARG A 187 -13.96 -29.44 15.74
C ARG A 187 -15.19 -28.53 15.67
N SER A 188 -15.21 -27.54 14.78
CA SER A 188 -16.41 -26.71 14.60
C SER A 188 -17.57 -27.58 14.14
N SER A 189 -18.50 -27.78 15.07
CA SER A 189 -19.76 -28.43 14.81
C SER A 189 -20.58 -27.59 13.83
N GLY A 190 -21.26 -28.25 12.91
CA GLY A 190 -22.41 -27.62 12.26
C GLY A 190 -23.46 -27.19 13.30
N PRO A 191 -24.56 -26.53 12.90
CA PRO A 191 -25.62 -26.09 13.81
C PRO A 191 -26.25 -27.19 14.69
N LEU A 192 -25.89 -28.46 14.47
CA LEU A 192 -26.39 -29.65 15.18
C LEU A 192 -25.32 -30.38 16.03
N GLY A 193 -24.16 -29.78 16.32
CA GLY A 193 -23.14 -30.47 17.14
C GLY A 193 -22.32 -31.54 16.40
N ILE A 194 -22.74 -31.94 15.19
CA ILE A 194 -22.00 -32.92 14.37
C ILE A 194 -20.79 -32.24 13.72
N GLY A 195 -19.58 -32.75 14.01
CA GLY A 195 -18.32 -32.28 13.42
C GLY A 195 -18.36 -32.34 11.90
N LYS A 196 -17.98 -31.25 11.23
CA LYS A 196 -18.03 -31.18 9.77
C LYS A 196 -16.95 -32.09 9.17
N LYS A 197 -17.37 -33.00 8.28
CA LYS A 197 -16.49 -33.93 7.57
C LYS A 197 -16.04 -33.33 6.23
N ALA A 198 -14.73 -33.32 5.99
CA ALA A 198 -14.14 -32.95 4.71
C ALA A 198 -13.43 -34.15 4.08
N TRP A 199 -13.84 -34.49 2.87
CA TRP A 199 -13.35 -35.68 2.17
C TRP A 199 -12.25 -35.38 1.15
N THR A 200 -11.89 -34.12 0.93
CA THR A 200 -10.88 -33.74 -0.07
C THR A 200 -9.99 -32.66 0.51
N VAL A 201 -8.74 -32.58 0.05
CA VAL A 201 -7.80 -31.53 0.47
C VAL A 201 -8.41 -30.14 0.25
N ARG A 202 -9.01 -29.89 -0.93
CA ARG A 202 -9.67 -28.62 -1.22
C ARG A 202 -10.77 -28.27 -0.21
N LYS A 203 -11.57 -29.25 0.24
CA LYS A 203 -12.60 -29.02 1.26
C LYS A 203 -11.98 -28.73 2.63
N VAL A 204 -10.88 -29.39 2.98
CA VAL A 204 -10.14 -29.13 4.22
C VAL A 204 -9.60 -27.70 4.21
N ILE A 205 -8.88 -27.31 3.16
CA ILE A 205 -8.28 -25.98 3.00
C ILE A 205 -9.35 -24.87 2.99
N ASN A 206 -10.43 -25.05 2.22
CA ASN A 206 -11.54 -24.09 2.21
C ASN A 206 -12.21 -23.94 3.59
N HIS A 207 -12.27 -25.01 4.39
CA HIS A 207 -12.85 -24.94 5.73
C HIS A 207 -11.95 -24.17 6.69
N ILE A 208 -10.66 -24.47 6.74
CA ILE A 208 -9.72 -23.78 7.64
C ILE A 208 -9.47 -22.32 7.23
N ASP A 209 -9.61 -21.97 5.95
CA ASP A 209 -9.62 -20.57 5.50
C ASP A 209 -10.85 -19.81 6.04
N ARG A 210 -12.03 -20.44 5.96
CA ARG A 210 -13.29 -19.86 6.46
C ARG A 210 -13.35 -19.82 7.99
N TYR A 211 -12.74 -20.79 8.65
CA TYR A 211 -12.74 -20.97 10.10
C TYR A 211 -11.30 -21.10 10.63
N PRO A 212 -10.53 -20.00 10.70
CA PRO A 212 -9.11 -20.04 11.02
C PRO A 212 -8.80 -20.55 12.43
N ALA A 213 -9.74 -20.43 13.38
CA ALA A 213 -9.55 -20.97 14.72
C ALA A 213 -9.38 -22.51 14.72
N ASP A 214 -10.17 -23.20 13.89
CA ASP A 214 -10.04 -24.65 13.70
C ASP A 214 -8.73 -24.99 12.98
N GLY A 215 -8.38 -24.21 11.95
CA GLY A 215 -7.12 -24.36 11.23
C GLY A 215 -5.91 -24.28 12.14
N VAL A 216 -5.85 -23.24 12.98
CA VAL A 216 -4.77 -23.06 13.97
C VAL A 216 -4.71 -24.23 14.94
N HIS A 217 -5.85 -24.68 15.45
CA HIS A 217 -5.91 -25.81 16.39
C HIS A 217 -5.35 -27.09 15.75
N HIS A 218 -5.86 -27.47 14.57
CA HIS A 218 -5.48 -28.71 13.93
C HIS A 218 -4.05 -28.71 13.36
N LEU A 219 -3.56 -27.53 12.97
CA LEU A 219 -2.17 -27.35 12.54
C LEU A 219 -1.21 -27.51 13.73
N ARG A 220 -1.48 -26.83 14.85
CA ARG A 220 -0.64 -26.90 16.05
C ARG A 220 -0.61 -28.28 16.70
N ASN A 221 -1.74 -28.99 16.70
CA ASN A 221 -1.83 -30.32 17.31
C ASN A 221 -1.35 -31.44 16.37
N GLY A 222 -0.84 -31.13 15.18
CA GLY A 222 -0.35 -32.12 14.20
C GLY A 222 -1.42 -32.98 13.55
N THR A 223 -2.71 -32.78 13.87
CA THR A 223 -3.81 -33.59 13.29
C THR A 223 -3.96 -33.37 11.78
N LEU A 224 -3.71 -32.16 11.28
CA LEU A 224 -3.68 -31.89 9.83
C LEU A 224 -2.52 -32.62 9.15
N GLU A 225 -1.32 -32.50 9.72
CA GLU A 225 -0.11 -33.16 9.23
C GLU A 225 -0.32 -34.68 9.12
N ARG A 226 -0.74 -35.31 10.22
CA ARG A 226 -0.99 -36.75 10.27
C ARG A 226 -2.01 -37.19 9.23
N TRP A 227 -3.15 -36.48 9.13
CA TRP A 227 -4.15 -36.82 8.13
C TRP A 227 -3.62 -36.68 6.70
N PHE A 228 -2.87 -35.62 6.38
CA PHE A 228 -2.26 -35.49 5.05
C PHE A 228 -1.29 -36.65 4.76
N GLU A 229 -0.48 -37.05 5.73
CA GLU A 229 0.46 -38.17 5.62
C GLU A 229 -0.28 -39.50 5.38
N ASP A 230 -1.29 -39.81 6.20
CA ASP A 230 -2.11 -41.02 6.10
C ASP A 230 -2.87 -41.12 4.76
N GLN A 231 -3.29 -39.97 4.21
CA GLN A 231 -3.98 -39.93 2.92
C GLN A 231 -3.02 -39.86 1.72
N GLY A 232 -1.70 -39.85 1.93
CA GLY A 232 -0.69 -39.81 0.87
C GLY A 232 -0.48 -38.44 0.22
N ALA A 233 -0.80 -37.36 0.94
CA ALA A 233 -0.45 -35.97 0.61
C ALA A 233 0.80 -35.53 1.39
N THR A 234 1.90 -36.27 1.24
CA THR A 234 3.14 -36.09 2.02
C THR A 234 3.70 -34.67 1.94
N HIS A 235 3.67 -34.04 0.76
CA HIS A 235 4.09 -32.66 0.57
C HIS A 235 3.33 -31.65 1.47
N LEU A 236 2.03 -31.84 1.71
CA LEU A 236 1.24 -30.99 2.61
C LEU A 236 1.52 -31.30 4.08
N ALA A 237 1.79 -32.56 4.41
CA ALA A 237 2.24 -32.94 5.76
C ALA A 237 3.59 -32.29 6.09
N THR A 238 4.57 -32.41 5.20
CA THR A 238 5.87 -31.74 5.33
C THR A 238 5.71 -30.23 5.44
N LEU A 239 4.87 -29.62 4.59
CA LEU A 239 4.57 -28.19 4.67
C LEU A 239 3.96 -27.79 6.02
N ALA A 240 3.00 -28.56 6.54
CA ALA A 240 2.36 -28.33 7.84
C ALA A 240 3.36 -28.44 9.00
N ARG A 241 4.29 -29.40 8.92
CA ARG A 241 5.38 -29.58 9.87
C ARG A 241 6.36 -28.40 9.84
N GLU A 242 6.78 -27.97 8.64
CA GLU A 242 7.72 -26.86 8.44
C GLU A 242 7.21 -25.53 9.01
N VAL A 243 5.97 -25.16 8.68
CA VAL A 243 5.38 -23.89 9.16
C VAL A 243 5.18 -23.89 10.66
N THR A 244 4.90 -25.05 11.26
CA THR A 244 4.76 -25.18 12.72
C THR A 244 6.11 -25.11 13.42
N ARG A 245 7.19 -25.65 12.82
CA ARG A 245 8.56 -25.60 13.36
C ARG A 245 9.14 -24.19 13.39
N ARG A 246 8.75 -23.30 12.46
CA ARG A 246 9.29 -21.92 12.39
C ARG A 246 8.87 -21.00 13.55
N SER A 247 8.12 -21.51 14.54
CA SER A 247 7.76 -20.86 15.81
C SER A 247 7.51 -19.35 15.70
N GLU A 248 6.36 -19.00 15.13
CA GLU A 248 5.92 -17.60 15.11
C GLU A 248 5.11 -17.29 16.38
N LYS A 249 5.31 -16.07 16.91
CA LYS A 249 4.60 -15.60 18.12
C LYS A 249 3.07 -15.66 17.97
N ASP A 250 2.57 -15.52 16.74
CA ASP A 250 1.15 -15.55 16.41
C ASP A 250 0.85 -16.74 15.49
N SER A 251 0.12 -17.73 16.02
CA SER A 251 -0.21 -18.97 15.29
C SER A 251 -1.05 -18.73 14.02
N ARG A 252 -1.73 -17.58 13.90
CA ARG A 252 -2.47 -17.22 12.68
C ARG A 252 -1.52 -16.96 11.51
N VAL A 253 -0.30 -16.49 11.79
CA VAL A 253 0.73 -16.29 10.78
C VAL A 253 1.15 -17.64 10.20
N SER A 254 1.31 -18.67 11.04
CA SER A 254 1.73 -20.00 10.58
C SER A 254 0.63 -20.68 9.76
N LEU A 255 -0.64 -20.51 10.16
CA LEU A 255 -1.78 -20.96 9.36
C LEU A 255 -1.86 -20.21 8.01
N GLU A 256 -1.65 -18.91 8.00
CA GLU A 256 -1.67 -18.14 6.76
C GLU A 256 -0.51 -18.56 5.84
N ASN A 257 0.70 -18.74 6.36
CA ASN A 257 1.85 -19.27 5.63
C ASN A 257 1.58 -20.65 5.05
N PHE A 258 0.97 -21.55 5.84
CA PHE A 258 0.52 -22.87 5.37
C PHE A 258 -0.41 -22.71 4.17
N LEU A 259 -1.48 -21.94 4.34
CA LEU A 259 -2.50 -21.70 3.32
C LEU A 259 -1.89 -21.15 2.04
N LEU A 260 -1.08 -20.09 2.13
CA LEU A 260 -0.45 -19.47 0.96
C LEU A 260 0.48 -20.43 0.22
N ARG A 261 1.30 -21.20 0.94
CA ARG A 261 2.22 -22.18 0.33
C ARG A 261 1.51 -23.39 -0.28
N THR A 262 0.24 -23.67 0.07
CA THR A 262 -0.54 -24.68 -0.66
C THR A 262 -0.86 -24.27 -2.10
N GLY A 263 -0.87 -22.97 -2.42
CA GLY A 263 -1.32 -22.45 -3.71
C GLY A 263 -2.84 -22.55 -3.95
N LEU A 264 -3.61 -23.08 -2.99
CA LEU A 264 -5.05 -23.32 -3.14
C LEU A 264 -5.93 -22.15 -2.67
N VAL A 265 -5.32 -21.12 -2.09
CA VAL A 265 -6.02 -19.92 -1.64
C VAL A 265 -5.43 -18.67 -2.27
N ARG A 266 -6.26 -17.64 -2.43
CA ARG A 266 -5.81 -16.32 -2.87
C ARG A 266 -5.10 -15.60 -1.73
N ARG A 267 -4.08 -14.82 -2.06
CA ARG A 267 -3.39 -13.92 -1.11
C ARG A 267 -4.37 -12.93 -0.47
N PRO A 268 -4.16 -12.53 0.80
CA PRO A 268 -4.96 -11.48 1.44
C PRO A 268 -4.75 -10.15 0.70
N ARG A 269 -5.70 -9.22 0.84
CA ARG A 269 -5.53 -7.87 0.27
C ARG A 269 -4.95 -6.93 1.32
N LEU A 270 -3.98 -6.11 0.92
CA LEU A 270 -3.39 -5.08 1.78
C LEU A 270 -3.92 -3.70 1.39
N VAL A 271 -4.23 -2.87 2.40
CA VAL A 271 -4.65 -1.48 2.22
C VAL A 271 -3.81 -0.59 3.13
N THR A 272 -3.17 0.41 2.54
CA THR A 272 -2.42 1.46 3.24
C THR A 272 -3.23 2.76 3.28
N VAL A 273 -3.23 3.41 4.44
CA VAL A 273 -3.90 4.70 4.65
C VAL A 273 -2.95 5.63 5.42
N PRO A 274 -2.47 6.73 4.81
CA PRO A 274 -2.69 7.12 3.40
C PRO A 274 -1.93 6.22 2.41
N ARG A 275 -2.29 6.27 1.12
CA ARG A 275 -1.53 5.58 0.04
C ARG A 275 -0.15 6.19 -0.20
N ARG A 276 0.02 7.45 0.19
CA ARG A 276 1.23 8.26 0.08
C ARG A 276 1.35 9.10 1.34
N VAL A 277 2.54 9.09 1.95
CA VAL A 277 2.83 9.81 3.19
C VAL A 277 3.42 11.17 2.83
N ASP A 278 2.54 12.17 2.71
CA ASP A 278 2.94 13.55 2.47
C ASP A 278 3.29 14.24 3.80
N MET A 279 4.58 14.49 3.99
CA MET A 279 5.07 15.33 5.08
C MET A 279 4.78 16.80 4.76
N PRO A 280 4.44 17.63 5.77
CA PRO A 280 4.40 19.08 5.58
C PRO A 280 5.79 19.62 5.18
N ARG A 281 5.88 20.89 4.79
CA ARG A 281 7.19 21.56 4.67
C ARG A 281 7.86 21.59 6.05
N VAL A 282 9.11 21.15 6.11
CA VAL A 282 9.91 21.02 7.33
C VAL A 282 11.16 21.89 7.19
N VAL A 283 11.64 22.47 8.29
CA VAL A 283 12.94 23.18 8.28
C VAL A 283 14.07 22.15 8.40
N SER A 284 15.20 22.40 7.72
CA SER A 284 16.41 21.58 7.90
C SER A 284 16.82 21.48 9.37
N GLY A 285 17.02 20.25 9.86
CA GLY A 285 17.31 19.92 11.26
C GLY A 285 16.09 19.56 12.12
N ASP A 286 14.87 19.80 11.64
CA ASP A 286 13.65 19.38 12.35
C ASP A 286 13.31 17.91 12.06
N ARG A 287 12.59 17.29 13.01
CA ARG A 287 11.98 15.97 12.84
C ARG A 287 10.48 16.11 12.67
N VAL A 288 9.91 15.39 11.69
CA VAL A 288 8.47 15.38 11.45
C VAL A 288 7.93 13.96 11.52
N THR A 289 6.71 13.81 12.05
CA THR A 289 6.05 12.51 12.16
C THR A 289 4.69 12.49 11.45
N ARG A 290 4.34 11.35 10.85
CA ARG A 290 3.02 11.06 10.26
C ARG A 290 2.60 9.63 10.53
N ARG A 291 1.29 9.41 10.69
CA ARG A 291 0.73 8.06 10.84
C ARG A 291 0.53 7.39 9.48
N LEU A 292 0.90 6.12 9.41
CA LEU A 292 0.67 5.21 8.30
C LEU A 292 -0.05 3.97 8.85
N ARG A 293 -1.30 3.79 8.43
CA ARG A 293 -2.10 2.62 8.81
C ARG A 293 -2.02 1.55 7.73
N VAL A 294 -1.58 0.36 8.10
CA VAL A 294 -1.60 -0.83 7.24
C VAL A 294 -2.67 -1.77 7.77
N ARG A 295 -3.59 -2.22 6.92
CA ARG A 295 -4.66 -3.13 7.33
C ARG A 295 -5.06 -4.08 6.22
N LYS A 296 -5.74 -5.15 6.61
CA LYS A 296 -6.39 -6.06 5.66
C LYS A 296 -7.51 -5.34 4.91
N GLY A 297 -7.53 -5.49 3.59
CA GLY A 297 -8.64 -5.09 2.73
C GLY A 297 -9.82 -6.05 2.81
N ARG A 298 -10.84 -5.83 1.95
CA ARG A 298 -11.95 -6.77 1.82
C ARG A 298 -11.46 -8.11 1.26
N GLY A 299 -11.83 -9.22 1.90
CA GLY A 299 -11.47 -10.57 1.46
C GLY A 299 -11.01 -11.51 2.58
N ARG A 300 -10.53 -12.69 2.16
CA ARG A 300 -10.02 -13.75 3.04
C ARG A 300 -8.64 -13.46 3.62
N GLY A 301 -8.20 -14.38 4.48
CA GLY A 301 -6.84 -14.44 4.99
C GLY A 301 -6.55 -13.53 6.17
N TYR A 302 -5.34 -13.71 6.67
CA TYR A 302 -4.73 -12.96 7.75
C TYR A 302 -3.55 -12.17 7.20
N LEU A 303 -3.48 -10.87 7.51
CA LEU A 303 -2.41 -10.02 6.99
C LEU A 303 -1.28 -9.95 8.01
N PHE A 304 -0.05 -10.15 7.58
CA PHE A 304 1.14 -9.95 8.40
C PHE A 304 2.32 -9.55 7.51
N GLY A 305 3.34 -8.92 8.08
CA GLY A 305 4.50 -8.47 7.33
C GLY A 305 5.42 -7.55 8.11
N THR A 306 6.33 -6.91 7.37
CA THR A 306 7.28 -5.92 7.86
C THR A 306 7.35 -4.69 6.95
N LEU A 307 7.72 -3.56 7.53
CA LEU A 307 7.88 -2.26 6.88
C LEU A 307 9.37 -1.92 6.91
N LYS A 308 9.97 -1.68 5.74
CA LYS A 308 11.37 -1.28 5.63
C LYS A 308 11.47 0.08 4.93
N PRO A 309 12.07 1.11 5.53
CA PRO A 309 12.34 2.36 4.83
C PRO A 309 13.41 2.14 3.75
N SER A 310 13.29 2.80 2.61
CA SER A 310 14.31 2.78 1.55
C SER A 310 15.52 3.66 1.87
N ASP A 311 15.34 4.63 2.77
CA ASP A 311 16.32 5.69 3.03
C ASP A 311 16.58 5.85 4.54
N PRO A 312 17.82 6.16 4.96
CA PRO A 312 18.19 6.23 6.38
C PRO A 312 17.57 7.42 7.14
N TRP A 313 17.14 8.45 6.41
CA TRP A 313 16.45 9.62 6.96
C TRP A 313 14.95 9.37 7.22
N VAL A 314 14.42 8.20 6.85
CA VAL A 314 13.06 7.75 7.18
C VAL A 314 13.13 6.64 8.23
N ARG A 315 12.39 6.79 9.32
CA ARG A 315 12.21 5.76 10.35
C ARG A 315 10.73 5.41 10.45
N VAL A 316 10.42 4.13 10.69
CA VAL A 316 9.05 3.65 10.85
C VAL A 316 8.98 2.79 12.11
N GLY A 317 8.05 3.09 12.99
CA GLY A 317 7.82 2.31 14.22
C GLY A 317 6.33 2.20 14.54
N PRO A 318 5.79 0.98 14.79
CA PRO A 318 6.44 -0.32 14.68
C PRO A 318 6.74 -0.71 13.22
N ASP A 319 7.74 -1.58 13.03
CA ASP A 319 8.19 -2.08 11.71
C ASP A 319 7.65 -3.48 11.39
N THR A 320 7.15 -4.24 12.37
CA THR A 320 6.55 -5.57 12.18
C THR A 320 5.07 -5.56 12.57
N PHE A 321 4.25 -6.38 11.91
CA PHE A 321 2.82 -6.45 12.22
C PHE A 321 2.17 -7.80 11.94
N SER A 322 1.17 -8.11 12.77
CA SER A 322 0.18 -9.17 12.54
C SER A 322 -1.23 -8.59 12.69
N GLY A 323 -2.02 -8.67 11.63
CA GLY A 323 -3.32 -8.03 11.48
C GLY A 323 -3.24 -6.60 10.93
N SER A 324 -3.51 -5.61 11.78
CA SER A 324 -3.47 -4.19 11.43
C SER A 324 -2.37 -3.47 12.20
N LEU A 325 -1.70 -2.53 11.53
CA LEU A 325 -0.63 -1.70 12.07
C LEU A 325 -1.03 -0.23 11.98
N ASP A 326 -0.79 0.53 13.04
CA ASP A 326 -0.76 1.99 13.02
C ASP A 326 0.68 2.43 13.30
N ALA A 327 1.45 2.67 12.24
CA ALA A 327 2.87 3.00 12.31
C ALA A 327 3.08 4.51 12.30
N ILE A 328 4.08 4.96 13.05
CA ILE A 328 4.57 6.34 13.02
C ILE A 328 5.78 6.38 12.09
N VAL A 329 5.63 7.12 11.00
CA VAL A 329 6.69 7.46 10.05
C VAL A 329 7.35 8.75 10.52
N THR A 330 8.61 8.68 10.91
CA THR A 330 9.44 9.81 11.32
C THR A 330 10.42 10.13 10.20
N VAL A 331 10.50 11.38 9.80
CA VAL A 331 11.51 11.88 8.87
C VAL A 331 12.47 12.78 9.62
N ASP A 332 13.75 12.43 9.55
CA ASP A 332 14.86 13.21 10.10
C ASP A 332 15.50 14.03 8.98
N THR A 333 15.52 15.36 9.12
CA THR A 333 16.02 16.26 8.07
C THR A 333 17.46 16.73 8.30
N GLU A 334 18.14 16.27 9.36
CA GLU A 334 19.52 16.68 9.69
C GLU A 334 20.51 16.43 8.54
N SER A 335 20.36 15.30 7.84
CA SER A 335 21.26 14.90 6.74
C SER A 335 20.82 15.38 5.35
N LEU A 336 19.68 16.08 5.25
CA LEU A 336 19.07 16.43 3.98
C LEU A 336 19.40 17.88 3.58
N LEU A 337 19.87 18.04 2.34
CA LEU A 337 20.16 19.35 1.75
C LEU A 337 18.87 20.11 1.40
N ILE A 338 18.96 21.43 1.29
CA ILE A 338 17.83 22.27 0.91
C ILE A 338 17.76 22.30 -0.62
N LYS A 339 16.64 21.84 -1.18
CA LYS A 339 16.37 21.78 -2.63
C LYS A 339 14.93 22.18 -2.90
N GLU A 340 14.67 22.73 -4.08
CA GLU A 340 13.31 23.10 -4.51
C GLU A 340 12.41 21.87 -4.69
N GLN A 341 12.98 20.78 -5.20
CA GLN A 341 12.24 19.53 -5.41
C GLN A 341 12.07 18.74 -4.10
N PRO A 342 10.91 18.11 -3.88
CA PRO A 342 10.70 17.28 -2.71
C PRO A 342 11.60 16.05 -2.72
N TYR A 343 12.15 15.73 -1.56
CA TYR A 343 12.82 14.46 -1.31
C TYR A 343 11.80 13.34 -1.38
N ARG A 344 12.15 12.27 -2.09
CA ARG A 344 11.30 11.10 -2.28
C ARG A 344 11.96 9.88 -1.66
N ALA A 345 11.28 9.25 -0.72
CA ALA A 345 11.61 7.94 -0.20
C ALA A 345 10.41 7.00 -0.39
N ARG A 346 10.62 5.73 -0.06
CA ARG A 346 9.61 4.68 -0.10
C ARG A 346 9.67 3.88 1.19
N ILE A 347 8.51 3.52 1.72
CA ILE A 347 8.40 2.48 2.75
C ILE A 347 7.98 1.21 2.01
N LEU A 348 8.86 0.22 1.98
CA LEU A 348 8.61 -1.07 1.37
C LEU A 348 7.84 -1.95 2.35
N VAL A 349 6.61 -2.32 1.98
CA VAL A 349 5.74 -3.18 2.80
C VAL A 349 5.85 -4.61 2.28
N ALA A 350 6.72 -5.41 2.91
CA ALA A 350 6.84 -6.83 2.63
C ALA A 350 5.77 -7.58 3.44
N SER A 351 4.78 -8.18 2.78
CA SER A 351 3.65 -8.79 3.47
C SER A 351 3.11 -10.01 2.75
N SER A 352 2.37 -10.85 3.47
CA SER A 352 1.61 -12.00 2.93
C SER A 352 0.71 -11.67 1.71
N ALA A 353 0.30 -10.41 1.55
CA ALA A 353 -0.57 -9.98 0.46
C ALA A 353 0.08 -9.95 -0.92
N SER A 354 1.42 -9.91 -1.01
CA SER A 354 2.16 -9.79 -2.27
C SER A 354 3.50 -10.51 -2.17
N GLU A 355 4.00 -11.05 -3.30
CA GLU A 355 5.36 -11.61 -3.37
C GLU A 355 6.39 -10.50 -3.37
N GLU A 356 6.12 -9.44 -4.14
CA GLU A 356 6.94 -8.25 -4.19
C GLU A 356 6.52 -7.24 -3.09
N PRO A 357 7.48 -6.57 -2.42
CA PRO A 357 7.18 -5.51 -1.47
C PRO A 357 6.39 -4.36 -2.10
N ILE A 358 5.30 -3.93 -1.45
CA ILE A 358 4.47 -2.83 -1.95
C ILE A 358 5.08 -1.49 -1.49
N PRO A 359 5.46 -0.58 -2.42
CA PRO A 359 6.06 0.69 -2.04
C PRO A 359 4.98 1.71 -1.63
N VAL A 360 5.15 2.32 -0.45
CA VAL A 360 4.38 3.49 0.01
C VAL A 360 5.28 4.72 -0.12
N PRO A 361 4.99 5.65 -1.05
CA PRO A 361 5.83 6.83 -1.23
C PRO A 361 5.78 7.76 -0.01
N VAL A 362 6.93 8.26 0.40
CA VAL A 362 7.11 9.29 1.43
C VAL A 362 7.72 10.52 0.77
N LEU A 363 7.09 11.68 0.98
CA LEU A 363 7.53 12.92 0.38
C LEU A 363 7.68 14.02 1.41
N VAL A 364 8.82 14.70 1.37
CA VAL A 364 9.14 15.80 2.27
C VAL A 364 9.73 16.96 1.50
N HIS A 365 9.28 18.17 1.82
CA HIS A 365 9.83 19.40 1.30
C HIS A 365 10.64 20.07 2.41
N ILE A 366 11.88 20.42 2.10
CA ILE A 366 12.81 20.98 3.07
C ILE A 366 12.98 22.46 2.77
N ALA A 367 12.64 23.27 3.76
CA ALA A 367 12.84 24.70 3.74
C ALA A 367 14.10 25.05 4.54
N SER A 368 14.75 26.13 4.13
CA SER A 368 15.79 26.74 4.93
C SER A 368 15.22 27.33 6.21
N MET A 369 16.04 27.37 7.27
CA MET A 369 15.69 28.16 8.43
C MET A 369 15.72 29.63 8.02
N PRO A 370 14.60 30.37 8.09
CA PRO A 370 14.61 31.78 7.79
C PRO A 370 15.58 32.49 8.73
N SER A 371 16.32 33.47 8.20
CA SER A 371 17.24 34.29 8.99
C SER A 371 16.49 34.96 10.15
N LEU A 372 17.21 35.26 11.26
CA LEU A 372 16.63 35.97 12.41
C LEU A 372 16.00 37.31 11.98
N LEU A 373 16.64 38.02 11.05
CA LEU A 373 16.11 39.25 10.45
C LEU A 373 14.78 38.99 9.73
N SER A 374 14.71 37.93 8.91
CA SER A 374 13.46 37.57 8.22
C SER A 374 12.35 37.23 9.21
N ARG A 375 12.68 36.43 10.23
CA ARG A 375 11.71 35.93 11.21
C ARG A 375 11.16 37.04 12.12
N TYR A 376 12.03 37.88 12.66
CA TYR A 376 11.66 38.83 13.70
C TYR A 376 11.40 40.26 13.20
N LEU A 377 11.89 40.61 11.99
CA LEU A 377 11.67 41.95 11.43
C LEU A 377 10.84 41.90 10.14
N LEU A 378 11.32 41.22 9.10
CA LEU A 378 10.70 41.33 7.77
C LEU A 378 9.30 40.70 7.72
N ARG A 379 9.08 39.53 8.32
CA ARG A 379 7.76 38.88 8.34
C ARG A 379 6.72 39.67 9.14
N PRO A 380 7.01 40.15 10.37
CA PRO A 380 6.11 41.06 11.09
C PRO A 380 5.85 42.36 10.31
N LEU A 381 6.88 42.98 9.73
CA LEU A 381 6.74 44.23 8.99
C LEU A 381 5.93 44.08 7.71
N ALA A 382 6.15 43.01 6.94
CA ALA A 382 5.34 42.70 5.77
C ALA A 382 3.88 42.41 6.15
N GLY A 383 3.66 41.68 7.25
CA GLY A 383 2.33 41.49 7.83
C GLY A 383 1.67 42.80 8.24
N LEU A 384 2.41 43.69 8.91
CA LEU A 384 1.97 45.00 9.34
C LEU A 384 1.53 45.86 8.16
N ILE A 385 2.36 45.96 7.12
CA ILE A 385 2.07 46.78 5.94
C ILE A 385 0.88 46.22 5.18
N ALA A 386 0.89 44.93 4.83
CA ALA A 386 -0.16 44.33 4.02
C ALA A 386 -1.52 44.36 4.73
N ALA A 387 -1.56 43.97 6.01
CA ALA A 387 -2.78 44.00 6.80
C ALA A 387 -3.22 45.45 7.05
N GLY A 388 -2.29 46.37 7.33
CA GLY A 388 -2.60 47.77 7.57
C GLY A 388 -3.20 48.48 6.37
N LEU A 389 -2.67 48.25 5.16
CA LEU A 389 -3.24 48.82 3.93
C LEU A 389 -4.65 48.29 3.64
N LEU A 390 -4.87 46.99 3.83
CA LEU A 390 -6.20 46.39 3.65
C LEU A 390 -7.19 46.85 4.72
N GLY A 391 -6.76 46.91 5.99
CA GLY A 391 -7.57 47.43 7.07
C GLY A 391 -7.92 48.91 6.87
N ALA A 392 -6.98 49.71 6.37
CA ALA A 392 -7.22 51.12 6.06
C ALA A 392 -8.22 51.28 4.92
N PHE A 393 -8.16 50.42 3.90
CA PHE A 393 -9.16 50.39 2.84
C PHE A 393 -10.57 50.06 3.36
N VAL A 394 -10.68 49.04 4.23
CA VAL A 394 -11.95 48.67 4.88
C VAL A 394 -12.46 49.81 5.77
N GLY A 395 -11.58 50.42 6.58
CA GLY A 395 -11.92 51.55 7.45
C GLY A 395 -12.32 52.80 6.68
N TRP A 396 -11.64 53.11 5.58
CA TRP A 396 -12.02 54.21 4.71
C TRP A 396 -13.40 54.00 4.10
N SER A 397 -13.70 52.76 3.66
CA SER A 397 -15.02 52.38 3.16
C SER A 397 -16.10 52.50 4.25
N LEU A 398 -15.76 52.14 5.49
CA LEU A 398 -16.64 52.27 6.67
C LEU A 398 -17.01 53.74 6.94
N GLY A 399 -16.03 54.64 6.96
CA GLY A 399 -16.28 56.07 7.17
C GLY A 399 -16.92 56.76 5.96
N GLY A 400 -16.72 56.23 4.74
CA GLY A 400 -17.47 56.64 3.55
C GLY A 400 -18.94 56.21 3.56
N GLY A 401 -19.26 55.14 4.30
CA GLY A 401 -20.62 54.64 4.51
C GLY A 401 -21.46 55.40 5.53
N GLY A 402 -20.96 56.53 6.05
CA GLY A 402 -21.70 57.44 6.94
C GLY A 402 -21.52 57.18 8.44
N ILE A 403 -20.61 56.28 8.86
CA ILE A 403 -20.25 56.20 10.28
C ILE A 403 -19.30 57.34 10.62
N ASP A 404 -19.75 58.28 11.43
CA ASP A 404 -18.86 59.27 12.04
C ASP A 404 -17.86 58.58 12.96
N ALA A 405 -16.58 58.84 12.70
CA ALA A 405 -15.52 58.41 13.58
C ALA A 405 -15.71 59.04 14.96
N PRO A 406 -15.34 58.35 16.04
CA PRO A 406 -15.43 58.92 17.37
C PRO A 406 -14.71 60.27 17.42
N ARG A 407 -15.35 61.29 17.99
CA ARG A 407 -14.81 62.67 18.03
C ARG A 407 -13.41 62.77 18.62
N TRP A 408 -13.08 61.86 19.54
CA TRP A 408 -11.75 61.77 20.13
C TRP A 408 -10.68 61.39 19.10
N VAL A 409 -11.01 60.62 18.05
CA VAL A 409 -10.06 60.25 16.98
C VAL A 409 -9.87 61.42 16.01
N THR A 410 -10.97 62.07 15.60
CA THR A 410 -10.92 63.19 14.65
C THR A 410 -10.27 64.43 15.25
N GLY A 411 -10.31 64.58 16.58
CA GLY A 411 -9.70 65.68 17.32
C GLY A 411 -8.23 65.50 17.69
N LEU A 412 -7.59 64.37 17.34
CA LEU A 412 -6.17 64.13 17.66
C LEU A 412 -5.19 65.00 16.86
N ILE A 413 -5.63 65.60 15.75
CA ILE A 413 -4.79 66.37 14.83
C ILE A 413 -5.52 67.68 14.50
N ALA A 414 -4.80 68.80 14.48
CA ALA A 414 -5.31 70.09 14.00
C ALA A 414 -4.66 70.40 12.64
N PRO A 415 -5.43 70.54 11.54
CA PRO A 415 -6.90 70.51 11.42
C PRO A 415 -7.52 69.10 11.55
N PRO A 416 -8.82 68.98 11.91
CA PRO A 416 -9.48 67.70 12.13
C PRO A 416 -9.52 66.85 10.85
N ILE A 417 -9.14 65.58 10.98
CA ILE A 417 -9.17 64.61 9.89
C ILE A 417 -10.61 64.20 9.55
N SER A 418 -10.87 63.90 8.27
CA SER A 418 -12.18 63.41 7.85
C SER A 418 -12.54 62.08 8.54
N SER A 419 -13.82 61.82 8.76
CA SER A 419 -14.30 60.56 9.37
C SER A 419 -13.74 59.31 8.65
N GLY A 420 -13.73 59.34 7.31
CA GLY A 420 -13.12 58.29 6.50
C GLY A 420 -11.63 58.09 6.78
N ALA A 421 -10.86 59.17 6.94
CA ALA A 421 -9.44 59.08 7.29
C ALA A 421 -9.23 58.55 8.72
N ALA A 422 -10.07 58.96 9.68
CA ALA A 422 -10.03 58.50 11.05
C ALA A 422 -10.32 56.98 11.17
N TRP A 423 -11.38 56.48 10.52
CA TRP A 423 -11.67 55.05 10.47
C TRP A 423 -10.61 54.25 9.70
N ALA A 424 -10.09 54.79 8.60
CA ALA A 424 -8.98 54.18 7.87
C ALA A 424 -7.75 54.02 8.78
N ALA A 425 -7.39 55.04 9.56
CA ALA A 425 -6.29 54.97 10.51
C ALA A 425 -6.54 53.94 11.62
N LEU A 426 -7.74 53.92 12.21
CA LEU A 426 -8.07 53.03 13.32
C LEU A 426 -8.13 51.56 12.90
N ILE A 427 -8.91 51.23 11.86
CA ILE A 427 -9.02 49.85 11.36
C ILE A 427 -7.70 49.41 10.70
N GLY A 428 -7.04 50.32 10.00
CA GLY A 428 -5.69 50.11 9.45
C GLY A 428 -4.70 49.73 10.54
N LEU A 429 -4.58 50.52 11.61
CA LEU A 429 -3.69 50.21 12.72
C LEU A 429 -4.05 48.88 13.41
N PHE A 430 -5.33 48.62 13.63
CA PHE A 430 -5.80 47.37 14.23
C PHE A 430 -5.39 46.14 13.40
N TRP A 431 -5.63 46.18 12.09
CA TRP A 431 -5.21 45.10 11.19
C TRP A 431 -3.68 45.01 11.09
N ALA A 432 -2.99 46.14 11.07
CA ALA A 432 -1.53 46.20 11.03
C ALA A 432 -0.91 45.48 12.24
N LEU A 433 -1.43 45.71 13.45
CA LEU A 433 -1.01 45.01 14.67
C LEU A 433 -1.27 43.50 14.57
N LEU A 434 -2.46 43.09 14.11
CA LEU A 434 -2.78 41.67 13.91
C LEU A 434 -1.87 41.03 12.85
N GLY A 435 -1.56 41.74 11.77
CA GLY A 435 -0.63 41.33 10.73
C GLY A 435 0.80 41.18 11.25
N MET A 436 1.25 42.10 12.11
CA MET A 436 2.54 42.05 12.80
C MET A 436 2.62 40.81 13.70
N ILE A 437 1.62 40.60 14.57
CA ILE A 437 1.54 39.44 15.46
C ILE A 437 1.55 38.16 14.62
N ARG A 438 0.71 38.07 13.58
CA ARG A 438 0.71 36.92 12.65
C ARG A 438 2.09 36.67 12.04
N GLY A 439 2.77 37.71 11.58
CA GLY A 439 4.11 37.61 10.98
C GLY A 439 5.15 37.10 11.96
N PHE A 440 5.07 37.50 13.24
CA PHE A 440 5.97 37.06 14.32
C PHE A 440 5.78 35.58 14.64
N TRP A 441 4.53 35.12 14.65
CA TRP A 441 4.15 33.73 14.96
C TRP A 441 4.05 32.84 13.71
N GLN A 442 4.50 33.29 12.55
CA GLN A 442 4.43 32.51 11.31
C GLN A 442 5.33 31.27 11.37
N HIS A 443 4.81 30.11 10.97
CA HIS A 443 5.57 28.86 10.90
C HIS A 443 6.87 29.05 10.07
N PRO A 444 8.06 28.68 10.61
CA PRO A 444 9.34 28.91 9.94
C PRO A 444 9.39 28.36 8.51
N ALA A 445 8.87 27.14 8.30
CA ALA A 445 8.86 26.44 7.01
C ALA A 445 7.92 27.02 5.93
N TRP A 446 7.06 27.99 6.26
CA TRP A 446 6.14 28.57 5.27
C TRP A 446 6.75 29.80 4.60
N SER A 447 6.65 29.86 3.27
CA SER A 447 7.00 31.07 2.54
C SER A 447 6.06 32.22 2.91
N MET A 448 6.56 33.45 2.85
CA MET A 448 5.79 34.65 3.21
C MET A 448 4.54 34.77 2.35
N ALA A 449 4.66 34.58 1.03
CA ALA A 449 3.54 34.62 0.09
C ALA A 449 2.46 33.58 0.43
N TYR A 450 2.84 32.33 0.70
CA TYR A 450 1.88 31.27 1.07
C TYR A 450 1.14 31.60 2.37
N ALA A 451 1.88 32.01 3.41
CA ALA A 451 1.29 32.32 4.71
C ALA A 451 0.39 33.57 4.65
N MET A 452 0.78 34.58 3.87
CA MET A 452 -0.01 35.79 3.66
C MET A 452 -1.29 35.49 2.88
N GLY A 453 -1.18 34.82 1.72
CA GLY A 453 -2.34 34.49 0.88
C GLY A 453 -3.35 33.60 1.63
N ARG A 454 -2.86 32.63 2.41
CA ARG A 454 -3.71 31.79 3.26
C ARG A 454 -4.43 32.60 4.35
N TRP A 455 -3.74 33.54 5.00
CA TRP A 455 -4.33 34.41 6.01
C TRP A 455 -5.37 35.35 5.38
N LEU A 456 -5.06 35.97 4.25
CA LEU A 456 -5.99 36.82 3.50
C LEU A 456 -7.25 36.07 3.09
N LEU A 457 -7.10 34.86 2.55
CA LEU A 457 -8.24 34.01 2.20
C LEU A 457 -9.10 33.69 3.42
N LYS A 458 -8.49 33.37 4.57
CA LYS A 458 -9.23 33.14 5.82
C LYS A 458 -9.94 34.40 6.32
N THR A 459 -9.27 35.55 6.26
CA THR A 459 -9.85 36.84 6.64
C THR A 459 -11.04 37.17 5.74
N PHE A 460 -10.93 36.92 4.44
CA PHE A 460 -12.04 37.08 3.50
C PHE A 460 -13.22 36.15 3.83
N VAL A 461 -12.97 34.85 4.05
CA VAL A 461 -14.01 33.88 4.42
C VAL A 461 -14.69 34.27 5.74
N TRP A 462 -13.91 34.66 6.75
CA TRP A 462 -14.47 35.17 8.01
C TRP A 462 -15.24 36.47 7.82
N GLY A 463 -14.79 37.35 6.93
CA GLY A 463 -15.51 38.57 6.58
C GLY A 463 -16.88 38.26 6.02
N ALA A 464 -16.95 37.37 5.02
CA ALA A 464 -18.22 36.93 4.46
C ALA A 464 -19.15 36.29 5.51
N VAL A 465 -18.62 35.43 6.38
CA VAL A 465 -19.41 34.77 7.44
C VAL A 465 -19.92 35.79 8.46
N LEU A 466 -19.06 36.70 8.96
CA LEU A 466 -19.45 37.69 9.96
C LEU A 466 -20.42 38.73 9.39
N SER A 467 -20.18 39.21 8.17
CA SER A 467 -21.10 40.08 7.44
C SER A 467 -22.46 39.43 7.24
N PHE A 468 -22.50 38.15 6.83
CA PHE A 468 -23.74 37.41 6.67
C PHE A 468 -24.49 37.24 8.01
N LEU A 469 -23.79 36.86 9.07
CA LEU A 469 -24.39 36.71 10.41
C LEU A 469 -24.95 38.03 10.94
N LEU A 470 -24.24 39.14 10.72
CA LEU A 470 -24.72 40.47 11.10
C LEU A 470 -25.91 40.91 10.26
N ALA A 471 -25.87 40.71 8.94
CA ALA A 471 -26.99 41.02 8.05
C ALA A 471 -28.24 40.19 8.41
N ALA A 472 -28.08 38.90 8.69
CA ALA A 472 -29.15 38.02 9.14
C ALA A 472 -29.70 38.44 10.52
N GLY A 473 -28.81 38.83 11.45
CA GLY A 473 -29.20 39.34 12.76
C GLY A 473 -29.99 40.64 12.67
N LEU A 474 -29.57 41.56 11.81
CA LEU A 474 -30.30 42.80 11.54
C LEU A 474 -31.63 42.57 10.83
N TRP A 475 -31.67 41.68 9.85
CA TRP A 475 -32.90 41.29 9.17
C TRP A 475 -33.90 40.69 10.17
N PHE A 476 -33.42 39.81 11.05
CA PHE A 476 -34.23 39.23 12.12
C PHE A 476 -34.70 40.31 13.10
N ALA A 477 -33.81 41.21 13.55
CA ALA A 477 -34.18 42.30 14.42
C ALA A 477 -35.26 43.19 13.80
N GLY A 478 -35.10 43.61 12.54
CA GLY A 478 -36.11 44.39 11.82
C GLY A 478 -37.45 43.65 11.70
N ARG A 479 -37.41 42.32 11.53
CA ARG A 479 -38.64 41.51 11.43
C ARG A 479 -39.39 41.38 12.75
N PHE A 480 -38.69 41.21 13.87
CA PHE A 480 -39.28 40.96 15.18
C PHE A 480 -39.53 42.23 16.00
N TYR A 481 -38.86 43.33 15.69
CA TYR A 481 -39.01 44.62 16.36
C TYR A 481 -39.66 45.68 15.46
N ALA A 482 -40.40 45.26 14.43
CA ALA A 482 -41.09 46.18 13.52
C ALA A 482 -42.03 47.15 14.27
N ASP A 483 -42.64 46.69 15.37
CA ASP A 483 -43.57 47.48 16.19
C ASP A 483 -42.90 48.64 16.94
N LEU A 484 -41.56 48.65 17.05
CA LEU A 484 -40.82 49.75 17.68
C LEU A 484 -40.57 50.93 16.73
N GLY A 485 -40.99 50.85 15.45
CA GLY A 485 -40.89 51.95 14.48
C GLY A 485 -39.46 52.39 14.17
N VAL A 486 -38.47 51.53 14.40
CA VAL A 486 -37.06 51.85 14.13
C VAL A 486 -36.74 51.51 12.67
N ASP A 487 -37.03 52.45 11.78
CA ASP A 487 -36.52 52.39 10.41
C ASP A 487 -35.00 52.61 10.44
N MET A 488 -34.24 51.53 10.21
CA MET A 488 -32.79 51.58 10.13
C MET A 488 -32.37 52.07 8.73
N PRO A 489 -31.67 53.21 8.61
CA PRO A 489 -31.18 53.70 7.33
C PRO A 489 -30.28 52.65 6.63
N GLU A 490 -30.31 52.60 5.29
CA GLU A 490 -29.45 51.68 4.49
C GLU A 490 -27.95 51.85 4.80
N THR A 491 -27.55 53.06 5.20
CA THR A 491 -26.19 53.38 5.64
C THR A 491 -25.79 52.57 6.88
N VAL A 492 -26.72 52.28 7.79
CA VAL A 492 -26.48 51.47 9.00
C VAL A 492 -26.24 50.00 8.67
N TYR A 493 -27.03 49.46 7.74
CA TYR A 493 -26.85 48.09 7.27
C TYR A 493 -25.48 47.90 6.65
N THR A 494 -25.10 48.82 5.76
CA THR A 494 -23.80 48.83 5.09
C THR A 494 -22.65 48.94 6.12
N SER A 495 -22.82 49.84 7.07
CA SER A 495 -21.88 50.10 8.18
C SER A 495 -21.63 48.87 9.06
N ILE A 496 -22.68 48.18 9.48
CA ILE A 496 -22.58 46.99 10.32
C ILE A 496 -21.94 45.83 9.53
N ILE A 497 -22.27 45.68 8.24
CA ILE A 497 -21.64 44.70 7.36
C ILE A 497 -20.13 44.92 7.27
N PHE A 498 -19.68 46.16 7.03
CA PHE A 498 -18.25 46.50 6.99
C PHE A 498 -17.57 46.35 8.35
N PHE A 499 -18.29 46.56 9.45
CA PHE A 499 -17.77 46.27 10.78
C PHE A 499 -17.51 44.76 10.97
N GLY A 500 -18.40 43.91 10.45
CA GLY A 500 -18.19 42.46 10.38
C GLY A 500 -16.92 42.09 9.62
N VAL A 501 -16.69 42.72 8.47
CA VAL A 501 -15.45 42.57 7.69
C VAL A 501 -14.24 43.02 8.52
N ALA A 502 -14.32 44.18 9.17
CA ALA A 502 -13.24 44.73 9.98
C ALA A 502 -12.83 43.79 11.14
N LEU A 503 -13.78 43.06 11.74
CA LEU A 503 -13.48 42.08 12.78
C LEU A 503 -12.91 40.75 12.27
N ALA A 504 -13.01 40.44 10.97
CA ALA A 504 -12.64 39.15 10.42
C ALA A 504 -11.14 38.80 10.54
N ALA A 505 -10.28 39.82 10.68
CA ALA A 505 -8.85 39.63 10.88
C ALA A 505 -8.54 38.90 12.21
N LEU A 506 -9.37 39.05 13.25
CA LEU A 506 -9.17 38.40 14.54
C LEU A 506 -9.19 36.86 14.48
N PRO A 507 -10.31 36.21 14.08
CA PRO A 507 -10.37 34.75 14.03
C PRO A 507 -9.39 34.17 12.99
N SER A 508 -9.09 34.92 11.92
CA SER A 508 -8.07 34.54 10.94
C SER A 508 -6.66 34.48 11.56
N THR A 509 -6.24 35.56 12.23
CA THR A 509 -4.94 35.65 12.90
C THR A 509 -4.80 34.63 14.01
N ALA A 510 -5.82 34.48 14.86
CA ALA A 510 -5.83 33.45 15.89
C ALA A 510 -5.63 32.07 15.24
N GLY A 511 -6.41 31.72 14.22
CA GLY A 511 -6.33 30.44 13.52
C GLY A 511 -4.96 30.15 12.88
N GLU A 512 -4.21 31.17 12.47
CA GLU A 512 -2.85 31.03 11.97
C GLU A 512 -1.83 30.78 13.08
N ILE A 513 -1.90 31.51 14.20
CA ILE A 513 -1.05 31.28 15.38
C ILE A 513 -1.22 29.84 15.88
N TRP A 514 -2.46 29.34 15.92
CA TRP A 514 -2.74 27.95 16.30
C TRP A 514 -2.16 26.94 15.32
N ALA A 515 -2.19 27.23 14.02
CA ALA A 515 -1.64 26.34 13.00
C ALA A 515 -0.11 26.32 12.97
N ALA A 516 0.52 27.40 13.44
CA ALA A 516 1.97 27.54 13.50
C ALA A 516 2.61 26.87 14.71
N ARG A 517 1.85 26.57 15.77
CA ARG A 517 2.39 25.85 16.94
C ARG A 517 2.83 24.44 16.53
N PRO A 518 4.10 24.05 16.79
CA PRO A 518 4.53 22.70 16.55
C PRO A 518 3.65 21.76 17.37
N LYS A 519 3.16 20.69 16.75
CA LYS A 519 2.48 19.61 17.47
C LYS A 519 3.55 18.79 18.18
N GLU A 520 4.04 19.34 19.28
CA GLU A 520 4.91 18.63 20.22
C GLU A 520 4.06 17.58 20.92
N GLY A 521 4.00 16.38 20.35
CA GLY A 521 3.41 15.23 21.00
C GLY A 521 3.06 14.10 20.04
N PRO A 522 3.31 12.83 20.43
CA PRO A 522 2.74 11.69 19.73
C PRO A 522 1.23 11.86 19.68
N ALA A 523 0.64 11.55 18.52
CA ALA A 523 -0.72 11.89 18.14
C ALA A 523 -1.84 11.15 18.91
N ASP A 524 -1.65 10.88 20.20
CA ASP A 524 -2.71 10.50 21.11
C ASP A 524 -3.43 11.77 21.55
N ALA A 525 -4.52 12.02 20.84
CA ALA A 525 -5.32 13.21 20.94
C ALA A 525 -5.83 13.40 22.38
N SER A 526 -5.15 14.27 23.13
CA SER A 526 -5.75 14.93 24.27
C SER A 526 -6.99 15.70 23.78
N PRO A 527 -8.20 15.44 24.33
CA PRO A 527 -9.43 16.13 23.94
C PRO A 527 -9.42 17.64 24.24
N LYS A 528 -8.38 18.17 24.90
CA LYS A 528 -8.23 19.60 25.26
C LYS A 528 -8.21 20.55 24.07
N GLY A 529 -7.80 20.10 22.88
CA GLY A 529 -7.83 20.94 21.67
C GLY A 529 -9.25 21.28 21.19
N ARG A 530 -10.26 20.47 21.54
CA ARG A 530 -11.65 20.66 21.11
C ARG A 530 -12.42 21.60 22.04
N THR A 531 -12.15 21.56 23.34
CA THR A 531 -12.77 22.44 24.35
C THR A 531 -12.31 23.88 24.21
N PHE A 532 -11.03 24.12 23.95
CA PHE A 532 -10.51 25.48 23.77
C PHE A 532 -11.07 26.17 22.50
N ARG A 533 -11.26 25.43 21.39
CA ARG A 533 -11.93 25.97 20.18
C ARG A 533 -13.35 26.45 20.47
N ARG A 534 -14.08 25.74 21.35
CA ARG A 534 -15.43 26.13 21.79
C ARG A 534 -15.42 27.37 22.70
N ALA A 535 -14.41 27.49 23.57
CA ALA A 535 -14.23 28.67 24.41
C ALA A 535 -13.91 29.93 23.57
N LEU A 536 -13.03 29.80 22.56
CA LEU A 536 -12.72 30.91 21.66
C LEU A 536 -13.92 31.36 20.83
N SER A 537 -14.73 30.42 20.31
CA SER A 537 -15.98 30.80 19.63
C SER A 537 -16.96 31.51 20.56
N GLY A 538 -17.02 31.13 21.84
CA GLY A 538 -17.81 31.83 22.85
C GLY A 538 -17.31 33.26 23.10
N ALA A 539 -16.00 33.45 23.23
CA ALA A 539 -15.40 34.78 23.42
C ALA A 539 -15.61 35.70 22.21
N VAL A 540 -15.50 35.17 20.99
CA VAL A 540 -15.78 35.93 19.75
C VAL A 540 -17.26 36.33 19.69
N LEU A 541 -18.18 35.43 20.06
CA LEU A 541 -19.61 35.74 20.11
C LEU A 541 -19.91 36.85 21.12
N VAL A 542 -19.32 36.79 22.32
CA VAL A 542 -19.47 37.83 23.36
C VAL A 542 -18.92 39.17 22.89
N ALA A 543 -17.74 39.19 22.26
CA ALA A 543 -17.17 40.42 21.70
C ALA A 543 -18.07 41.02 20.60
N LEU A 544 -18.68 40.18 19.77
CA LEU A 544 -19.59 40.60 18.70
C LEU A 544 -20.89 41.19 19.26
N ILE A 545 -21.46 40.59 20.31
CA ILE A 545 -22.62 41.13 21.04
C ILE A 545 -22.28 42.49 21.67
N PHE A 546 -21.12 42.59 22.33
CA PHE A 546 -20.69 43.84 22.97
C PHE A 546 -20.51 44.97 21.95
N VAL A 547 -19.92 44.66 20.79
CA VAL A 547 -19.77 45.57 19.66
C VAL A 547 -21.12 46.06 19.13
N VAL A 548 -22.08 45.15 18.90
CA VAL A 548 -23.41 45.51 18.40
C VAL A 548 -24.12 46.41 19.41
N THR A 549 -24.01 46.09 20.70
CA THR A 549 -24.64 46.86 21.78
C THR A 549 -24.01 48.24 21.95
N ALA A 550 -22.68 48.34 21.83
CA ALA A 550 -21.96 49.61 21.91
C ALA A 550 -22.20 50.48 20.67
N GLY A 551 -22.29 49.88 19.48
CA GLY A 551 -22.61 50.56 18.23
C GLY A 551 -23.98 51.24 18.29
N ILE A 552 -25.01 50.51 18.74
CA ILE A 552 -26.37 51.04 18.90
C ILE A 552 -26.42 52.23 19.87
N ARG A 553 -25.58 52.24 20.91
CA ARG A 553 -25.55 53.35 21.89
C ARG A 553 -24.78 54.58 21.44
N LEU A 554 -23.81 54.44 20.54
CA LEU A 554 -22.91 55.53 20.15
C LEU A 554 -23.41 56.33 18.93
N THR A 555 -24.33 55.78 18.13
CA THR A 555 -24.81 56.39 16.88
C THR A 555 -26.13 57.18 16.98
N GLY A 556 -26.70 57.30 18.19
CA GLY A 556 -28.05 57.86 18.40
C GLY A 556 -28.33 59.33 17.99
N PRO A 557 -27.38 60.29 17.96
CA PRO A 557 -27.78 61.70 17.78
C PRO A 557 -27.12 62.50 16.64
N GLY A 558 -26.64 61.91 15.55
CA GLY A 558 -26.11 62.74 14.46
C GLY A 558 -26.02 62.04 13.13
N TRP A 559 -27.13 61.93 12.40
CA TRP A 559 -27.14 61.42 11.03
C TRP A 559 -28.10 62.23 10.16
N ASP A 560 -27.54 63.21 9.49
CA ASP A 560 -28.01 63.64 8.17
C ASP A 560 -26.76 64.05 7.37
N TRP A 561 -26.83 63.89 6.05
CA TRP A 561 -25.88 64.35 5.01
C TRP A 561 -24.97 63.30 4.32
N HIS A 562 -25.38 63.01 3.06
CA HIS A 562 -24.60 62.79 1.82
C HIS A 562 -24.08 61.40 1.35
N GLY A 563 -24.59 60.97 0.18
CA GLY A 563 -23.90 60.98 -1.14
C GLY A 563 -22.80 59.94 -1.42
N LEU A 564 -23.19 58.72 -1.84
CA LEU A 564 -22.32 57.53 -1.91
C LEU A 564 -21.72 57.18 -3.29
N ASP A 565 -22.26 57.70 -4.40
CA ASP A 565 -22.00 57.08 -5.73
C ASP A 565 -20.66 57.46 -6.40
N SER A 566 -20.05 58.61 -6.09
CA SER A 566 -18.82 59.06 -6.79
C SER A 566 -17.52 58.47 -6.22
N ARG A 567 -17.56 57.87 -5.03
CA ARG A 567 -16.33 57.51 -4.27
C ARG A 567 -15.90 56.05 -4.43
N VAL A 568 -16.82 55.15 -4.76
CA VAL A 568 -16.54 53.71 -4.96
C VAL A 568 -15.74 53.46 -6.24
N ALA A 569 -15.94 54.28 -7.30
CA ALA A 569 -15.22 54.16 -8.57
C ALA A 569 -13.74 54.59 -8.49
N ALA A 570 -13.41 55.59 -7.66
CA ALA A 570 -12.03 56.04 -7.47
C ALA A 570 -11.18 55.03 -6.69
N ALA A 571 -11.82 54.28 -5.79
CA ALA A 571 -11.15 53.31 -4.91
C ALA A 571 -10.69 52.05 -5.65
N SER A 572 -11.52 51.53 -6.56
CA SER A 572 -11.23 50.31 -7.32
C SER A 572 -10.07 50.48 -8.31
N GLN A 573 -9.98 51.65 -8.97
CA GLN A 573 -8.87 51.96 -9.88
C GLN A 573 -7.53 52.16 -9.17
N TRP A 574 -7.54 52.75 -7.97
CA TRP A 574 -6.32 52.99 -7.20
C TRP A 574 -5.68 51.68 -6.70
N VAL A 575 -6.50 50.73 -6.22
CA VAL A 575 -6.02 49.44 -5.69
C VAL A 575 -5.42 48.56 -6.78
N GLY A 576 -6.09 48.44 -7.93
CA GLY A 576 -5.65 47.55 -9.02
C GLY A 576 -4.27 47.89 -9.59
N LYS A 577 -3.94 49.18 -9.74
CA LYS A 577 -2.65 49.62 -10.30
C LYS A 577 -1.49 49.55 -9.31
N ARG A 578 -1.76 49.67 -8.01
CA ARG A 578 -0.71 49.69 -6.96
C ARG A 578 -0.36 48.29 -6.46
N TRP A 579 -1.34 47.39 -6.43
CA TRP A 579 -1.17 46.02 -5.96
C TRP A 579 -0.26 45.19 -6.86
N THR A 580 -0.49 45.21 -8.18
CA THR A 580 0.28 44.44 -9.16
C THR A 580 1.76 44.86 -9.23
N ARG A 581 2.03 46.16 -9.10
CA ARG A 581 3.40 46.70 -9.08
C ARG A 581 4.15 46.34 -7.80
N TRP A 582 3.45 46.31 -6.67
CA TRP A 582 4.04 45.91 -5.39
C TRP A 582 4.34 44.40 -5.34
N GLU A 583 3.43 43.56 -5.86
CA GLU A 583 3.62 42.11 -5.92
C GLU A 583 4.83 41.72 -6.77
N ALA A 584 4.99 42.33 -7.95
CA ALA A 584 6.16 42.11 -8.81
C ALA A 584 7.47 42.55 -8.14
N SER A 585 7.49 43.74 -7.55
CA SER A 585 8.70 44.28 -6.91
C SER A 585 9.12 43.52 -5.66
N LEU A 586 8.16 43.00 -4.87
CA LEU A 586 8.46 42.25 -3.66
C LEU A 586 8.99 40.85 -3.99
N ASN A 587 8.44 40.19 -5.01
CA ASN A 587 8.91 38.88 -5.45
C ASN A 587 10.33 38.98 -6.05
N ASP A 588 10.61 39.94 -6.93
CA ASP A 588 11.95 40.14 -7.52
C ASP A 588 13.01 40.44 -6.45
N TRP A 589 12.67 41.26 -5.45
CA TRP A 589 13.61 41.61 -4.38
C TRP A 589 13.92 40.42 -3.46
N VAL A 590 12.90 39.62 -3.14
CA VAL A 590 13.08 38.41 -2.32
C VAL A 590 13.91 37.36 -3.06
N ASP A 591 13.67 37.17 -4.36
CA ASP A 591 14.41 36.21 -5.18
C ASP A 591 15.90 36.61 -5.32
N GLN A 592 16.18 37.90 -5.54
CA GLN A 592 17.57 38.41 -5.57
C GLN A 592 18.31 38.23 -4.25
N LEU A 593 17.63 38.40 -3.10
CA LEU A 593 18.22 38.16 -1.79
C LEU A 593 18.45 36.67 -1.52
N TYR A 594 17.55 35.81 -1.97
CA TYR A 594 17.66 34.37 -1.81
C TYR A 594 18.85 33.79 -2.60
N VAL A 595 19.03 34.23 -3.86
CA VAL A 595 20.15 33.81 -4.72
C VAL A 595 21.49 34.27 -4.14
N ARG A 596 21.61 35.54 -3.73
CA ARG A 596 22.87 36.07 -3.17
C ARG A 596 23.27 35.42 -1.85
N TYR A 597 22.31 35.05 -1.01
CA TYR A 597 22.60 34.40 0.27
C TYR A 597 23.05 32.95 0.06
N TYR A 598 22.41 32.23 -0.87
CA TYR A 598 22.78 30.85 -1.16
C TYR A 598 24.13 30.72 -1.88
N ASP A 599 24.44 31.59 -2.85
CA ASP A 599 25.75 31.60 -3.53
C ASP A 599 26.92 31.80 -2.54
N ARG A 600 26.77 32.67 -1.54
CA ARG A 600 27.81 32.86 -0.50
C ARG A 600 27.92 31.69 0.48
N SER A 601 26.82 31.01 0.77
CA SER A 601 26.82 29.86 1.68
C SER A 601 27.33 28.57 1.03
N ALA A 602 27.21 28.43 -0.30
CA ALA A 602 27.83 27.35 -1.06
C ALA A 602 29.37 27.49 -1.12
N GLN A 603 29.88 28.71 -1.26
CA GLN A 603 31.32 28.99 -1.30
C GLN A 603 32.03 28.76 0.05
N SER A 604 31.33 28.93 1.18
CA SER A 604 31.94 28.77 2.52
C SER A 604 31.97 27.33 3.04
N ARG A 605 31.21 26.40 2.43
CA ARG A 605 31.24 24.96 2.78
C ARG A 605 32.20 24.12 1.92
N PHE A 606 32.66 24.65 0.79
CA PHE A 606 33.78 24.09 0.04
C PHE A 606 35.10 24.70 0.52
N LYS A 607 35.45 24.45 1.79
CA LYS A 607 36.88 24.44 2.16
C LYS A 607 37.36 23.04 1.76
N PRO A 608 38.18 22.88 0.70
CA PRO A 608 38.70 21.56 0.36
C PRO A 608 39.36 21.02 1.63
N THR A 609 38.88 19.89 2.12
CA THR A 609 39.63 19.14 3.12
C THR A 609 40.94 18.81 2.42
N ALA A 610 42.06 19.35 2.93
CA ALA A 610 43.36 19.05 2.39
C ALA A 610 43.49 17.52 2.27
N PRO A 611 44.02 16.99 1.16
CA PRO A 611 44.20 15.56 1.00
C PRO A 611 44.96 15.04 2.22
N ALA A 612 44.38 14.02 2.87
CA ALA A 612 45.01 13.36 4.00
C ALA A 612 46.40 12.87 3.57
N ASP A 613 47.40 13.24 4.36
CA ASP A 613 48.78 12.83 4.21
C ASP A 613 48.85 11.28 4.19
N PRO A 614 49.33 10.66 3.09
CA PRO A 614 49.39 9.21 2.96
C PRO A 614 50.42 8.53 3.88
N SER A 615 51.13 9.26 4.75
CA SER A 615 52.16 8.71 5.63
C SER A 615 51.69 8.09 6.95
N SER A 616 50.37 8.04 7.23
CA SER A 616 49.84 7.55 8.53
C SER A 616 49.13 6.18 8.48
N ALA A 617 49.15 5.48 7.34
CA ALA A 617 48.44 4.20 7.16
C ALA A 617 49.31 2.94 7.33
N GLU A 618 50.44 3.01 8.04
CA GLU A 618 51.30 1.86 8.31
C GLU A 618 51.45 1.62 9.82
N LYS A 619 50.49 0.89 10.39
CA LYS A 619 50.59 0.01 11.58
C LYS A 619 49.20 -0.20 12.16
N HIS A 620 48.51 -1.25 11.73
CA HIS A 620 47.69 -2.14 12.57
C HIS A 620 47.13 -3.25 11.70
N GLY A 621 47.97 -4.25 11.42
CA GLY A 621 47.51 -5.54 10.92
C GLY A 621 46.81 -6.29 12.03
N VAL A 622 45.48 -6.40 11.94
CA VAL A 622 44.70 -7.36 12.74
C VAL A 622 44.18 -8.42 11.76
N ALA A 623 44.78 -9.60 11.84
CA ALA A 623 44.34 -10.80 11.15
C ALA A 623 43.02 -11.28 11.77
N TRP A 624 42.01 -11.54 10.93
CA TRP A 624 40.84 -12.33 11.29
C TRP A 624 40.77 -13.57 10.40
N PRO A 625 40.67 -14.78 10.98
CA PRO A 625 40.59 -16.03 10.24
C PRO A 625 39.14 -16.35 9.89
N TRP A 626 38.88 -16.74 8.64
CA TRP A 626 37.71 -17.53 8.30
C TRP A 626 38.14 -18.98 8.09
N GLY A 627 37.54 -19.88 8.85
CA GLY A 627 37.71 -21.32 8.71
C GLY A 627 36.40 -22.04 9.01
N LYS A 628 35.92 -22.75 7.97
CA LYS A 628 34.93 -23.84 7.90
C LYS A 628 33.44 -23.52 8.05
#